data_AF-A0A6V7XLI1-F1
#
_entry.id   AF-A0A6V7XLI1-F1
#
_cell.length_a   1.000
_cell.length_b   1.000
_cell.length_c   1.000
_cell.angle_alpha   90.00
_cell.angle_beta   90.00
_cell.angle_gamma   90.00
#
_symmetry.space_group_name_H-M   'P 1'
#
loop_
_entity.id
_entity.type
_entity.pdbx_description
1 polymer ?
#
loop_
_entity_poly.entity_id
_entity_poly.type
_entity_poly.pdbx_seq_one_letter_code
_entity_poly.pdbx_strand_id
1 'polypeptide(L)'
;MLLVLDDLMVGMNQIFLDTIFTKGSHNWQMSVILITQHLFSKELKVARNNSHYLLLMRNPAGALQIRTLATQLFPSKSKYFLESYSNATKENFGYLLVDIHPSTPDILRLRTHIYYNTGEKTIVYIPK
;
A
#
# COMPACT_ATOMS: atom_id res chain seq x y z
N MET A 1 -2.87 12.95 -15.32
CA MET A 1 -2.18 13.87 -14.37
C MET A 1 -1.69 13.07 -13.17
N LEU A 2 -0.49 13.35 -12.63
CA LEU A 2 0.02 12.67 -11.42
C LEU A 2 0.05 13.67 -10.26
N LEU A 3 -0.63 13.33 -9.16
CA LEU A 3 -0.64 14.09 -7.92
C LEU A 3 0.14 13.31 -6.85
N VAL A 4 1.15 13.94 -6.26
CA VAL A 4 1.94 13.37 -5.17
C VAL A 4 1.69 14.20 -3.91
N LEU A 5 1.21 13.54 -2.85
CA LEU A 5 0.92 14.12 -1.55
C LEU A 5 1.93 13.59 -0.53
N ASP A 6 2.83 14.46 -0.09
CA ASP A 6 3.87 14.15 0.90
C ASP A 6 3.44 14.57 2.32
N ASP A 7 4.12 14.04 3.35
CA ASP A 7 3.86 13.93 4.81
C ASP A 7 3.26 15.15 5.57
N LEU A 8 2.97 16.27 4.90
CA LEU A 8 2.29 17.44 5.44
C LEU A 8 0.75 17.27 5.42
N MET A 9 0.27 16.18 6.02
CA MET A 9 -1.15 15.91 6.27
C MET A 9 -1.77 16.82 7.36
N VAL A 10 -0.99 17.69 7.99
CA VAL A 10 -1.48 18.70 8.95
C VAL A 10 -2.17 19.82 8.17
N GLY A 11 -3.48 19.67 7.95
CA GLY A 11 -4.35 20.72 7.41
C GLY A 11 -5.02 20.41 6.07
N MET A 12 -4.82 19.24 5.47
CA MET A 12 -5.60 18.86 4.29
C MET A 12 -7.05 18.56 4.68
N ASN A 13 -7.98 19.13 3.91
CA ASN A 13 -9.40 18.89 4.07
C ASN A 13 -9.72 17.42 3.72
N GLN A 14 -10.25 16.65 4.67
CA GLN A 14 -10.68 15.27 4.45
C GLN A 14 -11.59 15.12 3.23
N ILE A 15 -12.48 16.10 2.98
CA ILE A 15 -13.38 16.11 1.82
C ILE A 15 -12.60 16.11 0.50
N PHE A 16 -11.47 16.82 0.45
CA PHE A 16 -10.62 16.86 -0.73
C PHE A 16 -9.96 15.50 -0.99
N LEU A 17 -9.37 14.88 0.05
CA LEU A 17 -8.80 13.53 -0.04
C LEU A 17 -9.84 12.49 -0.47
N ASP A 18 -11.01 12.51 0.14
CA ASP A 18 -12.10 11.59 -0.20
C ASP A 18 -12.53 11.79 -1.67
N THR A 19 -12.58 13.03 -2.15
CA THR A 19 -12.97 13.35 -3.53
C THR A 19 -11.94 12.81 -4.54
N ILE A 20 -10.64 13.03 -4.32
CA ILE A 20 -9.61 12.57 -5.25
C ILE A 20 -9.53 11.02 -5.29
N PHE A 21 -9.71 10.35 -4.15
CA PHE A 21 -9.63 8.89 -4.05
C PHE A 21 -10.91 8.16 -4.48
N THR A 22 -12.07 8.84 -4.55
CA THR A 22 -13.34 8.24 -5.00
C THR A 22 -13.72 8.62 -6.42
N LYS A 23 -13.62 9.90 -6.78
CA LYS A 23 -14.07 10.43 -8.08
C LYS A 23 -12.90 10.78 -8.99
N GLY A 24 -11.78 11.21 -8.42
CA GLY A 24 -10.65 11.76 -9.17
C GLY A 24 -9.93 10.75 -10.07
N SER A 25 -9.78 9.49 -9.64
CA SER A 25 -9.00 8.52 -10.44
C SER A 25 -9.66 8.18 -11.77
N HIS A 26 -10.97 7.89 -11.76
CA HIS A 26 -11.72 7.48 -12.95
C HIS A 26 -12.21 8.64 -13.79
N ASN A 27 -12.74 9.70 -13.18
CA ASN A 27 -13.39 10.79 -13.93
C ASN A 27 -12.39 11.85 -14.40
N TRP A 28 -11.24 12.00 -13.73
CA TRP A 28 -10.27 13.07 -14.03
C TRP A 28 -8.95 12.55 -14.61
N GLN A 29 -8.88 11.26 -14.98
CA GLN A 29 -7.65 10.61 -15.50
C GLN A 29 -6.42 10.96 -14.65
N MET A 30 -6.59 10.83 -13.33
CA MET A 30 -5.58 11.21 -12.36
C MET A 30 -5.04 9.99 -11.62
N SER A 31 -3.73 9.91 -11.47
CA SER A 31 -3.08 8.99 -10.53
C SER A 31 -2.66 9.77 -9.29
N VAL A 32 -2.92 9.21 -8.11
CA VAL A 32 -2.60 9.83 -6.83
C VAL A 32 -1.61 8.94 -6.09
N ILE A 33 -0.50 9.51 -5.64
CA ILE A 33 0.45 8.90 -4.72
C ILE A 33 0.33 9.63 -3.40
N LEU A 34 0.05 8.90 -2.34
CA LEU A 34 -0.01 9.40 -0.97
C LEU A 34 1.11 8.75 -0.16
N ILE A 35 1.94 9.58 0.47
CA ILE A 35 3.01 9.18 1.37
C ILE A 35 2.57 9.51 2.80
N THR A 36 2.65 8.53 3.72
CA THR A 36 2.21 8.71 5.10
C THR A 36 2.94 7.78 6.06
N GLN A 37 3.21 8.26 7.27
CA GLN A 37 3.75 7.44 8.37
C GLN A 37 2.67 6.65 9.12
N HIS A 38 1.40 7.07 9.01
CA HIS A 38 0.28 6.54 9.80
C HIS A 38 -0.85 6.05 8.89
N LEU A 39 -0.85 4.74 8.60
CA LEU A 39 -1.79 4.10 7.69
C LEU A 39 -3.24 4.10 8.21
N PHE A 40 -3.43 4.13 9.54
CA PHE A 40 -4.74 4.05 10.19
C PHE A 40 -5.28 5.38 10.73
N SER A 41 -4.72 6.51 10.29
CA SER A 41 -5.34 7.82 10.55
C SER A 41 -6.77 7.86 10.01
N LYS A 42 -7.67 8.52 10.75
CA LYS A 42 -9.12 8.53 10.46
C LYS A 42 -9.40 9.13 9.08
N GLU A 43 -8.66 10.17 8.74
CA GLU A 43 -8.71 10.94 7.50
C GLU A 43 -8.31 10.10 6.28
N LEU A 44 -7.53 9.03 6.50
CA LEU A 44 -7.01 8.17 5.43
C LEU A 44 -7.85 6.92 5.18
N LYS A 45 -8.98 6.76 5.87
CA LYS A 45 -9.83 5.56 5.70
C LYS A 45 -10.31 5.39 4.27
N VAL A 46 -10.81 6.46 3.63
CA VAL A 46 -11.31 6.39 2.26
C VAL A 46 -10.17 6.17 1.27
N ALA A 47 -9.07 6.90 1.43
CA ALA A 47 -7.87 6.69 0.61
C ALA A 47 -7.38 5.25 0.67
N ARG A 48 -7.19 4.70 1.88
CA ARG A 48 -6.74 3.32 2.10
C ARG A 48 -7.68 2.29 1.45
N ASN A 49 -8.99 2.49 1.55
CA ASN A 49 -9.98 1.55 1.02
C ASN A 49 -10.13 1.62 -0.51
N ASN A 50 -9.83 2.76 -1.13
CA ASN A 50 -9.98 2.98 -2.58
C ASN A 50 -8.64 2.96 -3.34
N SER A 51 -7.51 2.85 -2.64
CA SER A 51 -6.21 2.64 -3.26
C SER A 51 -6.19 1.32 -4.03
N HIS A 52 -5.52 1.29 -5.18
CA HIS A 52 -5.26 0.04 -5.92
C HIS A 52 -3.98 -0.64 -5.45
N TYR A 53 -3.04 0.13 -4.89
CA TYR A 53 -1.73 -0.33 -4.48
C TYR A 53 -1.37 0.29 -3.14
N LEU A 54 -0.75 -0.49 -2.26
CA LEU A 54 -0.08 -0.01 -1.05
C LEU A 54 1.38 -0.43 -1.11
N LEU A 55 2.30 0.51 -0.92
CA LEU A 55 3.73 0.24 -0.81
C LEU A 55 4.13 0.34 0.66
N LEU A 56 4.43 -0.80 1.29
CA LEU A 56 4.72 -0.88 2.73
C LEU A 56 6.21 -0.97 2.95
N MET A 57 6.80 0.07 3.54
CA MET A 57 8.20 0.08 3.97
C MET A 57 8.33 -0.37 5.42
N ARG A 58 9.57 -0.65 5.85
CA ARG A 58 9.86 -1.04 7.24
C ARG A 58 9.44 0.06 8.23
N ASN A 59 8.42 -0.21 9.03
CA ASN A 59 7.99 0.65 10.13
C ASN A 59 7.93 -0.13 11.46
N PRO A 60 8.98 -0.09 12.30
CA PRO A 60 9.01 -0.80 13.59
C PRO A 60 7.90 -0.34 14.56
N ALA A 61 7.59 0.96 14.60
CA ALA A 61 6.53 1.51 15.44
C ALA A 61 5.12 1.14 14.92
N GLY A 62 5.02 0.81 13.64
CA GLY A 62 3.78 0.46 12.95
C GLY A 62 3.43 -1.03 12.95
N ALA A 63 4.10 -1.88 13.74
CA ALA A 63 3.89 -3.34 13.68
C ALA A 63 2.41 -3.76 13.85
N LEU A 64 1.66 -3.10 14.73
CA LEU A 64 0.23 -3.34 14.92
C LEU A 64 -0.61 -2.89 13.70
N GLN A 65 -0.21 -1.81 13.03
CA GLN A 65 -0.84 -1.34 11.80
C GLN A 65 -0.67 -2.39 10.70
N ILE A 66 0.53 -2.91 10.51
CA ILE A 66 0.81 -3.97 9.53
C ILE A 66 -0.02 -5.23 9.84
N ARG A 67 -0.10 -5.65 11.11
CA ARG A 67 -0.95 -6.79 11.52
C ARG A 67 -2.43 -6.53 11.23
N THR A 68 -2.92 -5.34 11.53
CA THR A 68 -4.32 -4.98 11.27
C THR A 68 -4.63 -5.00 9.77
N LEU A 69 -3.72 -4.47 8.95
CA LEU A 69 -3.85 -4.49 7.50
C LEU A 69 -3.85 -5.94 6.96
N ALA A 70 -2.95 -6.78 7.47
CA ALA A 70 -2.88 -8.20 7.11
C ALA A 70 -4.21 -8.91 7.38
N THR A 71 -4.83 -8.67 8.54
CA THR A 71 -6.15 -9.24 8.88
C THR A 71 -7.26 -8.72 7.99
N GLN A 72 -7.25 -7.42 7.65
CA GLN A 72 -8.28 -6.82 6.80
C GLN A 72 -8.21 -7.32 5.35
N LEU A 73 -7.00 -7.43 4.79
CA LEU A 73 -6.81 -7.82 3.39
C LEU A 73 -6.73 -9.34 3.19
N PHE A 74 -6.22 -10.08 4.18
CA PHE A 74 -5.98 -11.51 4.12
C PHE A 74 -6.48 -12.20 5.40
N PRO A 75 -7.80 -12.20 5.70
CA PRO A 75 -8.34 -12.68 6.97
C PRO A 75 -7.96 -14.13 7.30
N SER A 76 -7.98 -15.03 6.31
CA SER A 76 -7.57 -16.43 6.50
C SER A 76 -6.08 -16.68 6.21
N LYS A 77 -5.35 -15.67 5.75
CA LYS A 77 -3.94 -15.79 5.28
C LYS A 77 -3.04 -14.71 5.88
N SER A 78 -3.38 -14.19 7.05
CA SER A 78 -2.66 -13.07 7.69
C SER A 78 -1.21 -13.43 8.01
N LYS A 79 -0.94 -14.68 8.39
CA LYS A 79 0.43 -15.18 8.61
C LYS A 79 1.28 -15.08 7.35
N TYR A 80 0.74 -15.50 6.21
CA TYR A 80 1.41 -15.40 4.90
C TYR A 80 1.75 -13.94 4.55
N PHE A 81 0.83 -13.00 4.78
CA PHE A 81 1.09 -11.58 4.56
C PHE A 81 2.24 -11.07 5.45
N LEU A 82 2.21 -11.39 6.74
CA LEU A 82 3.22 -10.94 7.70
C LEU A 82 4.62 -11.52 7.40
N GLU A 83 4.69 -12.79 7.00
CA GLU A 83 5.94 -13.42 6.56
C GLU A 83 6.48 -12.75 5.28
N SER A 84 5.61 -12.45 4.31
CA SER A 84 5.96 -11.74 3.08
C SER A 84 6.50 -10.33 3.38
N TYR A 85 5.82 -9.58 4.25
CA TYR A 85 6.27 -8.26 4.69
C TYR A 85 7.63 -8.32 5.41
N SER A 86 7.79 -9.27 6.34
CA SER A 86 9.05 -9.46 7.07
C SER A 86 10.21 -9.77 6.14
N ASN A 87 9.99 -10.63 5.14
CA ASN A 87 11.00 -10.96 4.14
C ASN A 87 11.32 -9.75 3.23
N ALA A 88 10.30 -9.08 2.71
CA ALA A 88 10.45 -7.95 1.80
C ALA A 88 11.08 -6.70 2.44
N THR A 89 10.98 -6.56 3.78
CA THR A 89 11.51 -5.43 4.55
C THR A 89 12.72 -5.80 5.42
N LYS A 90 13.33 -6.96 5.15
CA LYS A 90 14.50 -7.45 5.89
C LYS A 90 15.70 -6.52 5.72
N GLU A 91 15.98 -6.13 4.48
CA GLU A 91 17.06 -5.23 4.11
C GLU A 91 16.65 -3.76 4.20
N ASN A 92 17.63 -2.86 4.30
CA ASN A 92 17.38 -1.41 4.28
C ASN A 92 16.69 -1.00 2.98
N PHE A 93 15.72 -0.07 3.09
CA PHE A 93 14.89 0.40 1.97
C PHE A 93 14.02 -0.68 1.31
N GLY A 94 13.94 -1.88 1.90
CA GLY A 94 13.02 -2.93 1.46
C GLY A 94 11.55 -2.52 1.62
N TYR A 95 10.71 -3.02 0.72
CA TYR A 95 9.29 -2.71 0.67
C TYR A 95 8.47 -3.91 0.20
N LEU A 96 7.22 -3.97 0.64
CA LEU A 96 6.20 -4.87 0.10
C LEU A 96 5.18 -4.08 -0.71
N LEU A 97 5.07 -4.35 -2.01
CA LEU A 97 3.93 -3.95 -2.81
C LEU A 97 2.75 -4.87 -2.53
N VAL A 98 1.65 -4.28 -2.10
CA VAL A 98 0.34 -4.92 -1.93
C VAL A 98 -0.58 -4.43 -3.03
N ASP A 99 -0.92 -5.30 -3.96
CA ASP A 99 -1.82 -5.05 -5.08
C ASP A 99 -3.22 -5.54 -4.75
N ILE A 100 -4.12 -4.57 -4.58
CA ILE A 100 -5.53 -4.75 -4.26
C ILE A 100 -6.44 -4.39 -5.44
N HIS A 101 -5.86 -4.22 -6.63
CA HIS A 101 -6.65 -3.99 -7.83
C HIS A 101 -7.54 -5.23 -8.13
N PRO A 102 -8.82 -5.04 -8.51
CA PRO A 102 -9.76 -6.15 -8.68
C PRO A 102 -9.39 -7.09 -9.83
N SER A 103 -8.71 -6.59 -10.86
CA SER A 103 -8.28 -7.41 -12.01
C SER A 103 -6.97 -8.16 -11.79
N THR A 104 -6.29 -7.94 -10.65
CA THR A 104 -5.00 -8.61 -10.39
C THR A 104 -5.23 -10.04 -9.88
N PRO A 105 -4.59 -11.05 -10.50
CA PRO A 105 -4.62 -12.43 -9.99
C PRO A 105 -4.10 -12.53 -8.55
N ASP A 106 -4.72 -13.36 -7.73
CA ASP A 106 -4.39 -13.48 -6.30
C ASP A 106 -2.92 -13.79 -6.02
N ILE A 107 -2.28 -14.55 -6.91
CA ILE A 107 -0.86 -14.90 -6.81
C ILE A 107 0.09 -13.70 -7.01
N LEU A 108 -0.37 -12.61 -7.62
CA LEU A 108 0.44 -11.41 -7.91
C LEU A 108 0.22 -10.29 -6.88
N ARG A 109 -0.58 -10.53 -5.84
CA ARG A 109 -0.96 -9.49 -4.88
C ARG A 109 0.19 -8.99 -4.03
N LEU A 110 1.17 -9.84 -3.69
CA LEU A 110 2.29 -9.48 -2.82
C LEU A 110 3.60 -9.59 -3.60
N ARG A 111 4.30 -8.46 -3.79
CA ARG A 111 5.54 -8.37 -4.58
C ARG A 111 6.59 -7.47 -3.95
N THR A 112 7.86 -7.69 -4.28
CA THR A 112 8.95 -6.72 -4.05
C THR A 112 9.90 -6.67 -5.24
N HIS A 113 10.84 -5.73 -5.25
CA HIS A 113 11.78 -5.48 -6.35
C HIS A 113 11.05 -5.24 -7.68
N ILE A 114 10.09 -4.31 -7.68
CA ILE A 114 9.27 -3.97 -8.85
C ILE A 114 9.96 -2.94 -9.77
N TYR A 115 11.07 -2.35 -9.34
CA TYR A 115 11.80 -1.34 -10.11
C TYR A 115 12.78 -2.00 -11.06
N TYR A 116 12.62 -1.75 -12.35
CA TYR A 116 13.42 -2.35 -13.41
C TYR A 116 14.91 -1.96 -13.37
N ASN A 117 15.22 -0.77 -12.85
CA ASN A 117 16.56 -0.18 -12.90
C ASN A 117 17.54 -0.70 -11.84
N THR A 118 17.13 -1.56 -10.90
CA THR A 118 18.02 -2.10 -9.86
C THR A 118 18.77 -3.37 -10.31
N GLY A 119 18.39 -3.96 -11.45
CA GLY A 119 18.91 -5.26 -11.89
C GLY A 119 18.41 -6.46 -11.07
N GLU A 120 17.56 -6.21 -10.07
CA GLU A 120 16.97 -7.24 -9.23
C GLU A 120 15.77 -7.89 -9.93
N LYS A 121 15.59 -9.19 -9.70
CA LYS A 121 14.39 -9.89 -10.17
C LYS A 121 13.24 -9.59 -9.21
N THR A 122 12.09 -9.22 -9.76
CA THR A 122 10.84 -9.11 -8.99
C THR A 122 10.55 -10.41 -8.28
N ILE A 123 10.32 -10.32 -6.97
CA ILE A 123 9.94 -11.45 -6.13
C ILE A 123 8.43 -11.40 -5.94
N VAL A 124 7.78 -12.53 -6.21
CA VAL A 124 6.34 -12.73 -5.98
C VAL A 124 6.18 -13.68 -4.80
N TYR A 125 5.42 -13.26 -3.79
CA TYR A 125 5.11 -14.12 -2.65
C TYR A 125 3.85 -14.93 -2.96
N ILE A 126 3.92 -16.24 -2.75
CA ILE A 126 2.79 -17.16 -2.94
C ILE A 126 2.41 -17.80 -1.61
N PRO A 127 1.11 -17.97 -1.33
CA PRO A 127 0.68 -18.70 -0.14
C PRO A 127 1.09 -20.17 -0.24
N LYS A 128 1.53 -20.74 0.89
CA LYS A 128 1.76 -22.18 1.03
C LYS A 128 0.47 -22.96 1.11
#